data_AF-A0A523A9A0-F1
#
_entry.id   AF-A0A523A9A0-F1
#
_cell.length_a   1.000
_cell.length_b   1.000
_cell.length_c   1.000
_cell.angle_alpha   90.00
_cell.angle_beta   90.00
_cell.angle_gamma   90.00
#
_symmetry.space_group_name_H-M   'P 1'
#
loop_
_entity.id
_entity.type
_entity.pdbx_description
1 polymer ?
#
loop_
_entity_poly.entity_id
_entity_poly.type
_entity_poly.pdbx_seq_one_letter_code
_entity_poly.pdbx_strand_id
1 'polypeptide(L)' 'MLLLEQEAKELLEGYGIRTAKGVICGSEEEAVRAARAMGFPVVMKVHGILHKSDVGGVVLNVKSEEEVRSAFRR' A
#
# COMPACT_ATOMS: atom_id res chain seq x y z
N MET A 1 -23.12 -2.57 0.16
CA MET A 1 -22.13 -1.83 0.96
C MET A 1 -20.80 -2.56 0.81
N LEU A 2 -19.77 -1.91 0.29
CA LEU A 2 -18.44 -2.48 0.09
C LEU A 2 -17.45 -1.70 0.98
N LEU A 3 -16.53 -2.41 1.64
CA LEU A 3 -15.47 -1.81 2.45
C LEU A 3 -14.21 -1.62 1.60
N LEU A 4 -13.50 -0.53 1.82
CA LEU A 4 -12.13 -0.34 1.35
C LEU A 4 -11.17 -1.26 2.12
N GLU A 5 -9.98 -1.47 1.57
CA GLU A 5 -8.97 -2.37 2.17
C GLU A 5 -8.60 -1.95 3.60
N GLN A 6 -8.55 -0.65 3.90
CA GLN A 6 -8.25 -0.17 5.25
C GLN A 6 -9.37 -0.52 6.23
N GLU A 7 -10.62 -0.18 5.88
CA GLU A 7 -11.79 -0.45 6.72
C GLU A 7 -11.95 -1.96 6.99
N ALA A 8 -11.69 -2.79 5.97
CA ALA A 8 -11.70 -4.23 6.10
C ALA A 8 -10.60 -4.74 7.06
N LYS A 9 -9.39 -4.16 7.00
CA LYS A 9 -8.29 -4.53 7.91
C LYS A 9 -8.57 -4.09 9.34
N GLU A 10 -9.06 -2.87 9.54
CA GLU A 10 -9.42 -2.36 10.87
C GLU A 10 -10.50 -3.23 11.53
N LEU A 11 -11.50 -3.66 10.75
CA LEU A 11 -12.51 -4.60 11.22
C LEU A 11 -11.88 -5.93 11.67
N LEU A 12 -11.04 -6.54 10.83
CA LEU A 12 -10.37 -7.82 11.13
C LEU A 12 -9.49 -7.73 12.38
N GLU A 13 -8.74 -6.64 12.52
CA GLU A 13 -7.88 -6.40 13.69
C GLU A 13 -8.70 -6.19 14.97
N GLY A 14 -9.87 -5.55 14.86
CA GLY A 14 -10.84 -5.45 15.97
C GLY A 14 -11.33 -6.81 16.48
N TYR A 15 -11.28 -7.86 15.65
CA TYR A 15 -11.56 -9.25 16.03
C TYR A 15 -10.31 -10.06 16.39
N GLY A 16 -9.13 -9.42 16.49
CA GLY A 16 -7.87 -10.10 16.81
C GLY A 16 -7.24 -10.86 15.64
N ILE A 17 -7.75 -10.68 14.40
CA ILE A 17 -7.16 -11.27 13.20
C ILE A 17 -6.04 -10.34 12.71
N ARG A 18 -4.80 -10.82 12.75
CA ARG A 18 -3.63 -10.04 12.31
C ARG A 18 -3.68 -9.80 10.80
N THR A 19 -3.45 -8.56 10.39
CA THR A 19 -3.37 -8.18 8.97
C THR A 19 -1.98 -7.70 8.57
N ALA A 20 -1.75 -7.55 7.25
CA ALA A 20 -0.53 -6.96 6.74
C ALA A 20 -0.52 -5.45 7.03
N LYS A 21 0.44 -5.02 7.86
CA LYS A 21 0.71 -3.60 8.15
C LYS A 21 1.01 -2.84 6.88
N GLY A 22 0.55 -1.60 6.81
CA GLY A 22 0.80 -0.69 5.69
C GLY A 22 0.51 0.75 6.08
N VAL A 23 0.96 1.67 5.22
CA VAL A 23 0.80 3.12 5.42
C VAL A 23 0.16 3.71 4.16
N ILE A 24 -0.86 4.54 4.33
CA ILE A 24 -1.43 5.32 3.24
C ILE A 24 -0.56 6.55 3.05
N CYS A 25 -0.16 6.79 1.80
CA CYS A 25 0.71 7.90 1.43
C CYS A 25 -0.02 8.75 0.40
N GLY A 26 -0.14 10.05 0.66
CA GLY A 26 -0.73 11.04 -0.24
C GLY A 26 0.29 11.73 -1.15
N SER A 27 1.59 11.51 -0.92
CA SER A 27 2.68 12.07 -1.72
C SER A 27 3.81 11.06 -1.99
N GLU A 28 4.60 11.33 -3.03
CA GLU A 28 5.78 10.55 -3.39
C GLU A 28 6.77 10.49 -2.21
N GLU A 29 6.98 11.61 -1.53
CA GLU A 29 7.87 11.72 -0.38
C GLU A 29 7.37 10.91 0.82
N GLU A 30 6.06 10.89 1.07
CA GLU A 30 5.46 10.03 2.10
C GLU A 30 5.68 8.56 1.78
N ALA A 31 5.47 8.14 0.52
CA ALA A 31 5.67 6.77 0.09
C ALA A 31 7.13 6.32 0.27
N VAL A 32 8.10 7.17 -0.09
CA VAL A 32 9.53 6.90 0.11
C VAL A 32 9.88 6.78 1.59
N ARG A 33 9.41 7.72 2.43
CA ARG A 33 9.64 7.66 3.88
C ARG A 33 9.05 6.40 4.51
N ALA A 34 7.82 6.05 4.15
CA ALA A 34 7.15 4.84 4.64
C ALA A 34 7.90 3.57 4.20
N ALA A 35 8.29 3.48 2.93
CA ALA A 35 9.05 2.33 2.42
C ALA A 35 10.40 2.18 3.12
N ARG A 36 11.15 3.27 3.32
CA ARG A 36 12.41 3.26 4.08
C ARG A 36 12.20 2.78 5.52
N ALA A 37 11.14 3.22 6.18
CA ALA A 37 10.84 2.81 7.56
C ALA A 37 10.40 1.35 7.67
N MET A 38 9.68 0.82 6.68
CA MET A 38 9.26 -0.59 6.63
C MET A 38 10.41 -1.54 6.25
N GLY A 39 11.38 -1.05 5.47
CA GLY A 39 12.41 -1.87 4.85
C GLY A 39 11.93 -2.50 3.55
N PHE A 40 12.88 -2.82 2.68
CA PHE A 40 12.62 -3.40 1.36
C PHE A 40 12.75 -4.94 1.35
N PRO A 41 12.05 -5.65 0.46
CA PRO A 41 11.12 -5.14 -0.55
C PRO A 41 9.74 -4.81 0.03
N VAL A 42 9.05 -3.84 -0.59
CA VAL A 42 7.66 -3.47 -0.25
C VAL A 42 6.70 -3.78 -1.39
N VAL A 43 5.41 -3.80 -1.06
CA VAL A 43 4.30 -3.82 -2.03
C VAL A 43 3.61 -2.47 -1.99
N MET A 44 3.46 -1.84 -3.16
CA MET A 44 2.70 -0.60 -3.30
C MET A 44 1.36 -0.88 -3.97
N LYS A 45 0.30 -0.26 -3.46
CA LYS A 45 -1.06 -0.40 -4.02
C LYS A 45 -1.74 0.96 -4.06
N VAL A 46 -2.48 1.24 -5.14
CA VAL A 46 -3.32 2.43 -5.26
C VAL A 46 -4.45 2.38 -4.23
N HIS A 47 -4.69 3.48 -3.52
CA HIS A 47 -5.75 3.58 -2.52
C HIS A 47 -7.07 4.08 -3.16
N GLY A 48 -8.22 3.71 -2.57
CA GLY A 48 -9.52 4.25 -2.98
C GLY A 48 -10.23 3.58 -4.16
N ILE A 49 -9.66 2.52 -4.74
CA ILE A 49 -10.30 1.75 -5.83
C ILE A 49 -10.48 0.27 -5.47
N LEU A 50 -11.60 -0.30 -5.94
CA LEU A 50 -11.83 -1.75 -5.99
C LEU A 50 -11.13 -2.31 -7.24
N HIS A 51 -10.64 -3.56 -7.18
CA HIS A 51 -9.93 -4.20 -8.31
C HIS A 51 -8.58 -3.58 -8.73
N LYS A 52 -7.77 -3.11 -7.77
CA LYS A 52 -6.46 -2.46 -7.97
C LYS A 52 -5.53 -3.16 -8.97
N SER A 53 -5.49 -4.49 -8.97
CA SER A 53 -4.65 -5.26 -9.89
C SER A 53 -5.08 -5.11 -11.36
N ASP A 54 -6.39 -5.01 -11.60
CA ASP A 54 -6.97 -4.98 -12.95
C ASP A 54 -6.65 -3.66 -13.68
N VAL A 55 -6.30 -2.62 -12.92
CA VAL A 55 -5.82 -1.33 -13.45
C VAL A 55 -4.31 -1.17 -13.34
N GLY A 56 -3.56 -2.22 -12.97
CA GLY A 56 -2.12 -2.14 -12.74
C GLY A 56 -1.72 -1.33 -11.49
N GLY A 57 -2.67 -1.04 -10.61
CA GLY A 57 -2.50 -0.30 -9.36
C GLY A 57 -1.91 -1.14 -8.22
N VAL A 58 -1.25 -2.26 -8.52
CA VAL A 58 -0.47 -3.06 -7.56
C VAL A 58 0.93 -3.26 -8.14
N VAL A 59 1.93 -2.76 -7.43
CA VAL A 59 3.34 -2.93 -7.77
C VAL A 59 3.99 -3.78 -6.69
N LEU A 60 4.41 -4.98 -7.08
CA LEU A 60 5.06 -5.94 -6.20
C LEU A 60 6.57 -5.77 -6.27
N ASN A 61 7.26 -6.24 -5.23
CA ASN A 61 8.72 -6.37 -5.22
C ASN A 61 9.46 -5.05 -5.50
N VAL A 62 8.97 -3.96 -4.91
CA VAL A 62 9.61 -2.64 -4.96
C VAL A 62 10.80 -2.66 -4.02
N LYS A 63 12.02 -2.52 -4.54
CA LYS A 63 13.27 -2.80 -3.83
C LYS A 63 14.10 -1.57 -3.46
N SER A 64 13.74 -0.40 -3.97
CA SER A 64 14.51 0.82 -3.76
C SER A 64 13.62 2.05 -3.68
N GLU A 65 14.17 3.14 -3.13
CA GLU A 65 13.49 4.44 -3.12
C GLU A 65 13.18 4.93 -4.54
N GLU A 66 14.05 4.67 -5.51
CA GLU A 66 13.85 5.04 -6.92
C GLU A 66 12.65 4.28 -7.52
N GLU A 67 12.56 2.97 -7.25
CA GLU A 67 11.40 2.17 -7.67
C GLU A 67 10.11 2.63 -6.98
N VAL A 68 10.17 3.09 -5.73
CA VAL A 68 9.00 3.68 -5.03
C VAL A 68 8.52 4.93 -5.77
N ARG A 69 9.43 5.84 -6.13
CA ARG A 69 9.09 7.07 -6.87
C ARG A 69 8.50 6.75 -8.24
N SER A 70 9.12 5.80 -8.95
CA SER A 70 8.61 5.33 -10.25
C SER A 70 7.21 4.74 -10.12
N ALA A 71 6.97 3.90 -9.11
CA ALA A 71 5.67 3.28 -8.86
C ALA A 71 4.59 4.29 -8.44
N PHE A 72 4.94 5.35 -7.69
CA PHE A 72 3.99 6.38 -7.26
C PHE A 72 3.50 7.28 -8.40
N ARG A 73 4.35 7.51 -9.42
CA ARG A 73 4.03 8.37 -10.58
C ARG A 73 3.28 7.65 -11.70
N ARG A 74 3.05 6.35 -11.57
CA ARG A 74 2.35 5.51 -12.55
C ARG A 74 0.86 5.50 -12.34
#